data_AF-A0A2W0BES6-F1
#
_entry.id   AF-A0A2W0BES6-F1
#
_cell.length_a   1.000
_cell.length_b   1.000
_cell.length_c   1.000
_cell.angle_alpha   90.00
_cell.angle_beta   90.00
_cell.angle_gamma   90.00
#
_symmetry.space_group_name_H-M   'P 1'
#
loop_
_entity.id
_entity.type
_entity.pdbx_description
1 polymer ?
#
loop_
_entity_poly.entity_id
_entity_poly.type
_entity_poly.pdbx_seq_one_letter_code
_entity_poly.pdbx_strand_id
1 'polypeptide(L)'
;MKPLLFGICIAAISACAWAQSPSESSSDLLFTKSDLTAALRAGATELKRSPHDMNAHFVHMEAARLGLRNREELRSAIAVLREAGVEDPRARIAAARIRELAANTPQFRAVLPEIAELLARDTPYAVILSDAVLAAAADGTVLPGHIRLARRVTKWQIAGPFGNHSVNLRTQILTGPGLQRKTGFGAPVTNKRYVRRSRFTRAS
;
A
#
# COMPACT_ATOMS: atom_id res chain seq x y z
N MET A 1 -49.11 54.12 37.49
CA MET A 1 -49.83 53.21 36.58
C MET A 1 -49.01 53.11 35.30
N LYS A 2 -48.40 51.95 35.03
CA LYS A 2 -47.51 51.68 33.89
C LYS A 2 -48.14 50.59 33.02
N PRO A 3 -48.34 50.87 31.73
CA PRO A 3 -48.13 49.86 30.69
C PRO A 3 -47.33 50.53 29.55
N LEU A 4 -46.37 49.94 28.83
CA LEU A 4 -46.43 48.75 28.00
C LEU A 4 -45.01 48.64 27.41
N LEU A 5 -44.19 47.71 27.87
CA LEU A 5 -42.86 47.43 27.27
C LEU A 5 -42.62 45.92 27.37
N PHE A 6 -43.54 45.13 26.82
CA PHE A 6 -43.38 43.67 26.70
C PHE A 6 -44.12 43.21 25.45
N GLY A 7 -43.56 43.51 24.27
CA GLY A 7 -44.22 43.15 23.01
C GLY A 7 -43.34 43.07 21.76
N ILE A 8 -42.00 43.16 21.88
CA ILE A 8 -41.11 43.16 20.69
C ILE A 8 -39.85 42.29 20.92
N CYS A 9 -40.00 41.10 21.52
CA CYS A 9 -38.86 40.17 21.66
C CYS A 9 -39.10 38.76 21.10
N ILE A 10 -40.25 38.46 20.46
CA ILE A 10 -40.53 37.10 19.93
C ILE A 10 -40.54 37.05 18.40
N ALA A 11 -40.57 38.18 17.69
CA ALA A 11 -40.60 38.19 16.22
C ALA A 11 -39.22 38.01 15.55
N ALA A 12 -38.11 38.10 16.29
CA ALA A 12 -36.76 38.03 15.70
C ALA A 12 -36.12 36.62 15.73
N ILE A 13 -36.71 35.65 16.44
CA ILE A 13 -36.12 34.30 16.56
C ILE A 13 -36.64 33.36 15.46
N SER A 14 -37.75 33.69 14.80
CA SER A 14 -38.36 32.82 13.78
C SER A 14 -37.78 32.98 12.36
N ALA A 15 -36.90 33.96 12.12
CA ALA A 15 -36.35 34.25 10.80
C ALA A 15 -35.04 33.50 10.48
N CYS A 16 -34.40 32.84 11.46
CA CYS A 16 -33.19 32.04 11.22
C CYS A 16 -33.45 30.54 11.06
N ALA A 17 -34.71 30.10 11.10
CA ALA A 17 -35.09 28.69 11.01
C ALA A 17 -35.51 28.25 9.59
N TRP A 18 -35.49 29.15 8.60
CA TRP A 18 -35.92 28.85 7.24
C TRP A 18 -34.72 28.82 6.30
N ALA A 19 -34.49 27.64 5.73
CA ALA A 19 -33.52 27.31 4.68
C ALA A 19 -32.05 27.12 5.09
N GLN A 20 -31.78 26.29 6.10
CA GLN A 20 -30.69 25.33 5.91
C GLN A 20 -31.26 24.19 5.06
N SER A 21 -31.36 24.42 3.74
CA SER A 21 -31.42 23.29 2.80
C SER A 21 -30.29 22.34 3.19
N PRO A 22 -30.52 21.02 3.31
CA PRO A 22 -29.44 20.09 3.57
C PRO A 22 -28.32 20.40 2.58
N SER A 23 -27.13 20.79 3.07
CA SER A 23 -26.03 21.06 2.15
C SER A 23 -25.74 19.76 1.44
N GLU A 24 -25.96 19.71 0.12
CA GLU A 24 -25.81 18.50 -0.66
C GLU A 24 -24.42 17.92 -0.46
N SER A 25 -24.36 16.61 -0.20
CA SER A 25 -23.09 15.93 0.05
C SER A 25 -22.24 15.95 -1.23
N SER A 26 -20.92 15.94 -1.08
CA SER A 26 -20.03 15.86 -2.24
C SER A 26 -20.31 14.61 -3.07
N SER A 27 -20.70 13.50 -2.44
CA SER A 27 -21.06 12.26 -3.12
C SER A 27 -22.33 12.40 -3.97
N ASP A 28 -23.37 13.08 -3.49
CA ASP A 28 -24.59 13.29 -4.28
C ASP A 28 -24.30 14.16 -5.51
N LEU A 29 -23.50 15.21 -5.31
CA LEU A 29 -23.08 16.10 -6.39
C LEU A 29 -22.29 15.36 -7.46
N LEU A 30 -21.37 14.47 -7.07
CA LEU A 30 -20.54 13.73 -8.01
C LEU A 30 -21.31 12.59 -8.70
N PHE A 31 -21.98 11.73 -7.93
CA PHE A 31 -22.50 10.46 -8.44
C PHE A 31 -23.96 10.55 -8.93
N THR A 32 -24.75 11.46 -8.39
CA THR A 32 -26.15 11.63 -8.79
C THR A 32 -26.32 12.77 -9.80
N LYS A 33 -25.65 13.90 -9.55
CA LYS A 33 -25.81 15.10 -10.37
C LYS A 33 -24.73 15.28 -11.43
N SER A 34 -23.64 14.52 -11.34
CA SER A 34 -22.48 14.66 -12.24
C SER A 34 -21.90 16.08 -12.29
N ASP A 35 -22.10 16.88 -11.22
CA ASP A 35 -21.53 18.23 -11.11
C ASP A 35 -20.16 18.15 -10.46
N LEU A 36 -19.15 17.97 -11.29
CA LEU A 36 -17.76 17.87 -10.87
C LEU A 36 -17.29 19.11 -10.08
N THR A 37 -17.66 20.31 -10.54
CA THR A 37 -17.12 21.55 -9.96
C THR A 37 -17.75 21.82 -8.60
N ALA A 38 -19.04 21.52 -8.45
CA ALA A 38 -19.71 21.57 -7.17
C ALA A 38 -19.20 20.46 -6.23
N ALA A 39 -19.01 19.24 -6.73
CA ALA A 39 -18.48 18.12 -5.93
C ALA A 39 -17.09 18.41 -5.34
N LEU A 40 -16.17 18.99 -6.12
CA LEU A 40 -14.85 19.40 -5.62
C LEU A 40 -14.96 20.48 -4.52
N ARG A 41 -15.84 21.48 -4.71
CA ARG A 41 -16.05 22.55 -3.72
C ARG A 41 -16.70 22.03 -2.44
N ALA A 42 -17.70 21.17 -2.57
CA ALA A 42 -18.37 20.52 -1.45
C ALA A 42 -17.40 19.61 -0.69
N GLY A 43 -16.67 18.74 -1.39
CA GLY A 43 -15.67 17.85 -0.79
C GLY A 43 -14.56 18.64 -0.08
N ALA A 44 -14.06 19.72 -0.66
CA ALA A 44 -13.10 20.60 0.02
C ALA A 44 -13.69 21.27 1.27
N THR A 45 -15.00 21.55 1.29
CA THR A 45 -15.68 22.11 2.46
C THR A 45 -15.89 21.05 3.54
N GLU A 46 -16.27 19.83 3.16
CA GLU A 46 -16.38 18.68 4.05
C GLU A 46 -15.04 18.35 4.70
N LEU A 47 -13.96 18.32 3.92
CA LEU A 47 -12.60 18.09 4.42
C LEU A 47 -12.09 19.20 5.36
N LYS A 48 -12.58 20.44 5.21
CA LYS A 48 -12.29 21.50 6.19
C LYS A 48 -12.98 21.26 7.53
N ARG A 49 -14.18 20.67 7.52
CA ARG A 49 -14.91 20.33 8.75
C ARG A 49 -14.39 19.05 9.38
N SER A 50 -14.07 18.06 8.56
CA SER A 50 -13.58 16.74 8.95
C SER A 50 -12.38 16.34 8.08
N PRO A 51 -11.14 16.68 8.51
CA PRO A 51 -9.93 16.41 7.73
C PRO A 51 -9.65 14.93 7.45
N HIS A 52 -10.22 14.04 8.26
CA HIS A 52 -10.06 12.58 8.19
C HIS A 52 -11.27 11.89 7.57
N ASP A 53 -12.18 12.64 6.94
CA ASP A 53 -13.33 12.05 6.26
C ASP A 53 -12.89 11.28 5.00
N MET A 54 -12.83 9.96 5.12
CA MET A 54 -12.46 9.05 4.04
C MET A 54 -13.40 9.12 2.84
N ASN A 55 -14.70 9.37 3.06
CA ASN A 55 -15.65 9.49 1.96
C ASN A 55 -15.40 10.78 1.18
N ALA A 56 -15.18 11.89 1.89
CA ALA A 56 -14.85 13.16 1.25
C ALA A 56 -13.53 13.08 0.46
N HIS A 57 -12.49 12.42 0.99
CA HIS A 57 -11.24 12.16 0.25
C HIS A 57 -11.47 11.29 -1.00
N PHE A 58 -12.31 10.25 -0.89
CA PHE A 58 -12.63 9.37 -2.02
C PHE A 58 -13.38 10.11 -3.14
N VAL A 59 -14.39 10.90 -2.78
CA VAL A 59 -15.12 11.73 -3.75
C VAL A 59 -14.20 12.76 -4.37
N HIS A 60 -13.38 13.43 -3.56
CA HIS A 60 -12.42 14.43 -4.05
C HIS A 60 -11.40 13.81 -5.02
N MET A 61 -10.96 12.57 -4.77
CA MET A 61 -10.09 11.81 -5.67
C MET A 61 -10.76 11.54 -7.03
N GLU A 62 -11.95 10.93 -7.05
CA GLU A 62 -12.62 10.58 -8.32
C GLU A 62 -13.06 11.84 -9.08
N ALA A 63 -13.48 12.89 -8.37
CA ALA A 63 -13.73 14.20 -8.97
C ALA A 63 -12.44 14.77 -9.60
N ALA A 64 -11.34 14.82 -8.87
CA ALA A 64 -10.06 15.31 -9.38
C ALA A 64 -9.61 14.54 -10.62
N ARG A 65 -9.79 13.22 -10.64
CA ARG A 65 -9.52 12.37 -11.80
C ARG A 65 -10.32 12.78 -13.03
N LEU A 66 -11.64 12.92 -12.90
CA LEU A 66 -12.52 13.34 -13.99
C LEU A 66 -12.16 14.75 -14.50
N GLY A 67 -11.65 15.60 -13.61
CA GLY A 67 -11.12 16.93 -13.95
C GLY A 67 -9.68 16.96 -14.45
N LEU A 68 -9.02 15.80 -14.64
CA LEU A 68 -7.61 15.67 -15.04
C LEU A 68 -6.63 16.38 -14.10
N ARG A 69 -6.95 16.40 -12.82
CA ARG A 69 -6.16 17.05 -11.75
C ARG A 69 -5.30 16.03 -11.01
N ASN A 70 -4.33 15.43 -11.72
CA ASN A 70 -3.54 14.30 -11.22
C ASN A 70 -2.87 14.53 -9.85
N ARG A 71 -2.43 15.76 -9.55
CA ARG A 71 -1.86 16.10 -8.23
C ARG A 71 -2.88 15.96 -7.11
N GLU A 72 -4.11 16.43 -7.34
CA GLU A 72 -5.22 16.34 -6.38
C GLU A 72 -5.72 14.89 -6.26
N GLU A 73 -5.77 14.15 -7.37
CA GLU A 73 -6.09 12.71 -7.38
C GLU A 73 -5.10 11.92 -6.52
N LEU A 74 -3.79 12.04 -6.75
CA LEU A 74 -2.76 11.34 -5.98
C LEU A 74 -2.81 11.68 -4.48
N ARG A 75 -2.94 12.97 -4.15
CA ARG A 75 -3.00 13.42 -2.76
C ARG A 75 -4.21 12.84 -2.04
N SER A 76 -5.37 12.85 -2.69
CA SER A 76 -6.61 12.35 -2.12
C SER A 76 -6.59 10.81 -2.01
N ALA A 77 -6.02 10.12 -3.01
CA ALA A 77 -5.84 8.66 -2.98
C ALA A 77 -4.97 8.21 -1.79
N ILE A 78 -3.89 8.93 -1.51
CA ILE A 78 -3.03 8.65 -0.35
C ILE A 78 -3.78 8.90 0.96
N ALA A 79 -4.59 9.95 1.03
CA ALA A 79 -5.41 10.22 2.21
C ALA A 79 -6.43 9.10 2.45
N VAL A 80 -7.12 8.61 1.40
CA VAL A 80 -8.01 7.43 1.51
C VAL A 80 -7.25 6.22 2.08
N LEU A 81 -6.05 5.94 1.58
CA LEU A 81 -5.24 4.82 2.06
C LEU A 81 -4.73 4.98 3.49
N ARG A 82 -4.54 6.22 3.96
CA ARG A 82 -4.13 6.50 5.34
C ARG A 82 -5.26 6.29 6.35
N GLU A 83 -6.49 6.60 5.95
CA GLU A 83 -7.67 6.43 6.81
C GLU A 83 -8.23 5.00 6.76
N ALA A 84 -7.86 4.20 5.76
CA ALA A 84 -8.31 2.83 5.63
C ALA A 84 -7.65 1.90 6.67
N GLY A 85 -8.47 1.33 7.57
CA GLY A 85 -7.99 0.37 8.59
C GLY A 85 -8.05 -1.10 8.17
N VAL A 86 -9.12 -1.51 7.47
CA VAL A 86 -9.36 -2.89 6.98
C VAL A 86 -9.53 -2.82 5.46
N GLU A 87 -9.74 -3.95 4.81
CA GLU A 87 -10.02 -4.03 3.37
C GLU A 87 -11.30 -3.25 3.00
N ASP A 88 -11.16 -1.96 2.67
CA ASP A 88 -12.21 -1.09 2.16
C ASP A 88 -12.15 -1.05 0.61
N PRO A 89 -13.29 -1.21 -0.10
CA PRO A 89 -13.34 -1.09 -1.56
C PRO A 89 -12.80 0.23 -2.11
N ARG A 90 -13.02 1.36 -1.40
CA ARG A 90 -12.55 2.69 -1.79
C ARG A 90 -11.04 2.78 -1.73
N ALA A 91 -10.43 2.18 -0.71
CA ALA A 91 -8.99 2.11 -0.55
C ALA A 91 -8.33 1.24 -1.63
N ARG A 92 -8.98 0.14 -2.02
CA ARG A 92 -8.55 -0.66 -3.19
C ARG A 92 -8.58 0.14 -4.48
N ILE A 93 -9.64 0.92 -4.71
CA ILE A 93 -9.73 1.82 -5.87
C ILE A 93 -8.63 2.87 -5.80
N ALA A 94 -8.41 3.51 -4.66
CA ALA A 94 -7.36 4.51 -4.46
C ALA A 94 -5.96 3.96 -4.76
N ALA A 95 -5.64 2.75 -4.29
CA ALA A 95 -4.37 2.09 -4.63
C ALA A 95 -4.25 1.83 -6.14
N ALA A 96 -5.33 1.43 -6.81
CA ALA A 96 -5.35 1.26 -8.27
C ALA A 96 -5.13 2.59 -9.00
N ARG A 97 -5.73 3.70 -8.53
CA ARG A 97 -5.50 5.05 -9.10
C ARG A 97 -4.05 5.48 -9.00
N ILE A 98 -3.42 5.26 -7.85
CA ILE A 98 -1.98 5.53 -7.68
C ILE A 98 -1.16 4.72 -8.68
N ARG A 99 -1.49 3.44 -8.90
CA ARG A 99 -0.83 2.59 -9.89
C ARG A 99 -1.03 3.08 -11.32
N GLU A 100 -2.23 3.53 -11.67
CA GLU A 100 -2.52 4.08 -13.01
C GLU A 100 -1.72 5.35 -13.31
N LEU A 101 -1.47 6.19 -12.30
CA LEU A 101 -0.67 7.42 -12.41
C LEU A 101 0.84 7.20 -12.18
N ALA A 102 1.27 5.95 -12.03
CA ALA A 102 2.66 5.61 -11.75
C ALA A 102 3.56 5.80 -12.98
N ALA A 103 4.26 6.93 -13.00
CA ALA A 103 5.21 7.30 -14.03
C ALA A 103 6.23 8.29 -13.46
N ASN A 104 7.29 8.58 -14.21
CA ASN A 104 8.34 9.52 -13.86
C ASN A 104 7.91 10.99 -14.03
N THR A 105 6.83 11.34 -13.32
CA THR A 105 6.23 12.67 -13.33
C THR A 105 6.57 13.43 -12.04
N PRO A 106 6.66 14.78 -12.07
CA PRO A 106 6.86 15.57 -10.86
C PRO A 106 5.80 15.30 -9.78
N GLN A 107 4.55 15.05 -10.19
CA GLN A 107 3.42 14.81 -9.31
C GLN A 107 3.57 13.46 -8.57
N PHE A 108 3.95 12.40 -9.29
CA PHE A 108 4.16 11.08 -8.67
C PHE A 108 5.42 11.07 -7.79
N ARG A 109 6.52 11.68 -8.23
CA ARG A 109 7.75 11.80 -7.41
C ARG A 109 7.50 12.52 -6.09
N ALA A 110 6.63 13.54 -6.10
CA ALA A 110 6.29 14.29 -4.90
C ALA A 110 5.59 13.46 -3.82
N VAL A 111 4.94 12.33 -4.19
CA VAL A 111 4.19 11.49 -3.26
C VAL A 111 4.88 10.17 -2.89
N LEU A 112 6.08 9.92 -3.43
CA LEU A 112 6.87 8.72 -3.10
C LEU A 112 7.17 8.57 -1.60
N PRO A 113 7.51 9.63 -0.84
CA PRO A 113 7.73 9.51 0.60
C PRO A 113 6.50 8.96 1.33
N GLU A 114 5.31 9.47 1.00
CA GLU A 114 4.06 9.01 1.61
C GLU A 114 3.71 7.57 1.19
N ILE A 115 4.01 7.17 -0.05
CA ILE A 115 3.87 5.77 -0.48
C ILE A 115 4.84 4.86 0.31
N ALA A 116 6.08 5.31 0.56
CA ALA A 116 7.05 4.56 1.34
C ALA A 116 6.57 4.37 2.80
N GLU A 117 5.96 5.39 3.41
CA GLU A 117 5.32 5.29 4.72
C GLU A 117 4.18 4.27 4.73
N LEU A 118 3.32 4.28 3.70
CA LEU A 118 2.23 3.32 3.57
C LEU A 118 2.75 1.88 3.43
N LEU A 119 3.81 1.68 2.64
CA LEU A 119 4.46 0.37 2.49
C LEU A 119 5.11 -0.11 3.80
N ALA A 120 5.63 0.80 4.63
CA ALA A 120 6.22 0.45 5.92
C ALA A 120 5.18 -0.04 6.95
N ARG A 121 3.91 0.32 6.78
CA ARG A 121 2.79 -0.08 7.67
C ARG A 121 2.19 -1.45 7.36
N ASP A 122 2.67 -2.14 6.32
CA ASP A 122 2.16 -3.45 5.86
C ASP A 122 0.65 -3.44 5.57
N THR A 123 0.20 -2.48 4.75
CA THR A 123 -1.22 -2.37 4.38
C THR A 123 -1.66 -3.54 3.49
N PRO A 124 -2.96 -3.90 3.46
CA PRO A 124 -3.50 -4.89 2.53
C PRO A 124 -3.21 -4.58 1.04
N TYR A 125 -2.91 -3.32 0.73
CA TYR A 125 -2.66 -2.81 -0.62
C TYR A 125 -1.18 -2.72 -0.97
N ALA A 126 -0.28 -3.18 -0.09
CA ALA A 126 1.17 -3.03 -0.25
C ALA A 126 1.69 -3.64 -1.56
N VAL A 127 1.08 -4.71 -2.06
CA VAL A 127 1.45 -5.29 -3.36
C VAL A 127 1.14 -4.33 -4.51
N ILE A 128 -0.06 -3.72 -4.53
CA ILE A 128 -0.46 -2.76 -5.57
C ILE A 128 0.43 -1.51 -5.52
N LEU A 129 0.72 -1.01 -4.32
CA LEU A 129 1.62 0.13 -4.14
C LEU A 129 3.06 -0.19 -4.57
N SER A 130 3.53 -1.41 -4.31
CA SER A 130 4.86 -1.85 -4.77
C SER A 130 4.92 -1.93 -6.29
N ASP A 131 3.85 -2.41 -6.94
CA ASP A 131 3.75 -2.42 -8.40
C ASP A 131 3.78 -0.99 -8.98
N ALA A 132 3.10 -0.03 -8.34
CA ALA A 132 3.13 1.37 -8.74
C ALA A 132 4.56 1.94 -8.65
N VAL A 133 5.25 1.71 -7.54
CA VAL A 133 6.64 2.15 -7.35
C VAL A 133 7.56 1.52 -8.40
N LEU A 134 7.42 0.23 -8.68
CA LEU A 134 8.21 -0.46 -9.70
C LEU A 134 7.92 0.06 -11.11
N ALA A 135 6.66 0.36 -11.44
CA ALA A 135 6.30 0.95 -12.73
C ALA A 135 6.95 2.34 -12.91
N ALA A 136 6.89 3.19 -11.88
CA ALA A 136 7.56 4.49 -11.92
C ALA A 136 9.09 4.37 -12.01
N ALA A 137 9.69 3.37 -11.34
CA ALA A 137 11.13 3.09 -11.44
C ALA A 137 11.54 2.62 -12.83
N ALA A 138 10.72 1.78 -13.47
CA ALA A 138 10.94 1.36 -14.86
C ALA A 138 10.88 2.54 -15.84
N ASP A 139 10.09 3.58 -15.52
CA ASP A 139 10.04 4.85 -16.25
C ASP A 139 11.19 5.84 -15.89
N GLY A 140 12.16 5.39 -15.08
CA GLY A 140 13.36 6.16 -14.73
C GLY A 140 13.23 7.00 -13.45
N THR A 141 12.23 6.75 -12.62
CA THR A 141 12.11 7.41 -11.30
C THR A 141 13.15 6.86 -10.33
N VAL A 142 13.91 7.76 -9.70
CA VAL A 142 14.84 7.38 -8.62
C VAL A 142 14.04 7.07 -7.36
N LEU A 143 14.19 5.84 -6.86
CA LEU A 143 13.48 5.39 -5.67
C LEU A 143 14.21 5.82 -4.38
N PRO A 144 13.48 6.18 -3.31
CA PRO A 144 14.09 6.39 -2.00
C PRO A 144 14.77 5.11 -1.50
N GLY A 145 16.01 5.19 -1.02
CA GLY A 145 16.78 4.01 -0.60
C GLY A 145 16.18 3.21 0.57
N HIS A 146 15.23 3.79 1.32
CA HIS A 146 14.52 3.15 2.42
C HIS A 146 13.20 2.48 2.01
N ILE A 147 12.81 2.53 0.73
CA ILE A 147 11.52 1.99 0.29
C ILE A 147 11.52 0.45 0.39
N ARG A 148 10.56 -0.10 1.13
CA ARG A 148 10.41 -1.55 1.32
C ARG A 148 9.26 -2.06 0.47
N LEU A 149 9.58 -2.67 -0.65
CA LEU A 149 8.58 -3.26 -1.53
C LEU A 149 8.03 -4.56 -0.93
N ALA A 150 6.72 -4.74 -1.04
CA ALA A 150 6.04 -5.97 -0.71
C ALA A 150 6.51 -7.08 -1.66
N ARG A 151 6.88 -8.23 -1.11
CA ARG A 151 7.27 -9.39 -1.91
C ARG A 151 6.03 -9.99 -2.55
N ARG A 152 5.98 -10.04 -3.88
CA ARG A 152 5.15 -11.05 -4.55
C ARG A 152 5.78 -12.40 -4.25
N VAL A 153 5.06 -13.29 -3.58
CA VAL A 153 5.43 -14.71 -3.56
C VAL A 153 5.10 -15.27 -4.95
N THR A 154 5.93 -14.93 -5.95
CA THR A 154 5.97 -15.69 -7.18
C THR A 154 6.69 -16.98 -6.85
N LYS A 155 5.92 -18.06 -6.62
CA LYS A 155 6.45 -19.43 -6.72
C LYS A 155 6.92 -19.59 -8.16
N TRP A 156 8.18 -19.27 -8.43
CA TRP A 156 8.83 -19.67 -9.67
C TRP A 156 8.99 -21.18 -9.60
N GLN A 157 8.06 -21.90 -10.22
CA GLN A 157 8.31 -23.27 -10.62
C GLN A 157 9.27 -23.20 -11.80
N ILE A 158 10.55 -23.41 -11.55
CA ILE A 158 11.50 -23.67 -12.63
C ILE A 158 11.07 -25.01 -13.22
N ALA A 159 10.38 -24.99 -14.36
CA ALA A 159 10.18 -26.18 -15.18
C ALA A 159 11.53 -26.52 -15.83
N GLY A 160 12.41 -27.16 -15.06
CA GLY A 160 13.58 -27.85 -15.59
C GLY A 160 13.21 -29.26 -16.07
N PRO A 161 14.07 -29.94 -16.83
CA PRO A 161 13.85 -31.30 -17.33
C PRO A 161 13.78 -32.38 -16.21
N PHE A 162 13.91 -31.98 -14.95
CA PHE A 162 13.77 -32.83 -13.77
C PHE A 162 12.62 -32.26 -12.94
N GLY A 163 11.53 -33.02 -12.80
CA GLY A 163 10.25 -32.56 -12.27
C GLY A 163 10.27 -31.89 -10.88
N ASN A 164 9.10 -31.35 -10.51
CA ASN A 164 8.79 -30.57 -9.30
C ASN A 164 9.73 -30.77 -8.10
N HIS A 165 10.62 -29.80 -7.87
CA HIS A 165 11.30 -29.61 -6.59
C HIS A 165 10.85 -28.30 -5.96
N SER A 166 10.11 -28.40 -4.85
CA SER A 166 9.83 -27.25 -4.00
C SER A 166 11.04 -27.01 -3.10
N VAL A 167 11.85 -26.00 -3.39
CA VAL A 167 12.92 -25.59 -2.48
C VAL A 167 12.30 -24.73 -1.39
N ASN A 168 12.04 -25.36 -0.24
CA ASN A 168 11.66 -24.67 0.98
C ASN A 168 12.92 -24.04 1.58
N LEU A 169 13.11 -22.73 1.41
CA LEU A 169 14.26 -21.99 1.98
C LEU A 169 14.11 -21.70 3.49
N ARG A 170 13.55 -22.63 4.25
CA ARG A 170 13.62 -22.62 5.71
C ARG A 170 14.43 -23.83 6.18
N THR A 171 15.55 -23.50 6.83
CA THR A 171 16.40 -24.38 7.66
C THR A 171 17.25 -25.34 6.83
N GLN A 172 18.57 -25.14 6.65
CA GLN A 172 19.57 -25.26 7.71
C GLN A 172 20.88 -24.58 7.28
N ILE A 173 21.29 -23.55 8.01
CA ILE A 173 22.72 -23.23 8.20
C ILE A 173 22.95 -23.28 9.72
N LEU A 174 24.04 -23.94 10.10
CA LEU A 174 24.64 -24.14 11.43
C LEU A 174 24.15 -25.35 12.25
N THR A 175 24.84 -26.48 12.09
CA THR A 175 25.75 -26.97 13.15
C THR A 175 26.73 -28.00 12.59
N GLY A 176 28.03 -27.73 12.66
CA GLY A 176 29.05 -28.76 12.92
C GLY A 176 29.65 -28.48 14.30
N PRO A 177 30.60 -29.27 14.85
CA PRO A 177 31.11 -30.59 14.44
C PRO A 177 31.07 -31.65 15.60
N GLY A 178 31.29 -32.93 15.28
CA GLY A 178 31.91 -33.89 16.23
C GLY A 178 31.08 -35.09 16.73
N LEU A 179 31.64 -36.28 16.45
CA LEU A 179 31.74 -37.44 17.36
C LEU A 179 30.46 -38.12 17.89
N GLN A 180 30.12 -39.29 17.34
CA GLN A 180 30.36 -40.62 17.96
C GLN A 180 29.59 -41.75 17.25
N ARG A 181 30.26 -42.90 17.15
CA ARG A 181 29.78 -44.18 16.63
C ARG A 181 28.90 -44.90 17.66
N LYS A 182 28.00 -45.78 17.20
CA LYS A 182 27.66 -47.12 17.77
C LYS A 182 26.77 -47.87 16.76
N THR A 183 27.29 -48.79 15.95
CA THR A 183 27.38 -50.27 16.12
C THR A 183 26.04 -51.01 16.12
N GLY A 184 25.83 -51.87 15.12
CA GLY A 184 24.75 -52.87 15.11
C GLY A 184 24.64 -53.69 13.81
N PHE A 185 25.49 -54.72 13.69
CA PHE A 185 25.28 -56.03 13.01
C PHE A 185 24.76 -56.14 11.57
N GLY A 186 25.52 -56.86 10.70
CA GLY A 186 24.92 -57.62 9.59
C GLY A 186 25.71 -57.90 8.30
N ALA A 187 26.94 -58.43 8.38
CA ALA A 187 27.53 -59.40 7.42
C ALA A 187 27.96 -58.91 5.99
N PRO A 188 28.79 -59.66 5.24
CA PRO A 188 30.17 -59.26 4.90
C PRO A 188 30.48 -59.31 3.37
N VAL A 189 31.78 -59.28 3.03
CA VAL A 189 32.41 -59.59 1.72
C VAL A 189 32.57 -58.33 0.83
N THR A 190 33.74 -57.83 0.42
CA THR A 190 35.03 -58.47 0.11
C THR A 190 36.20 -57.49 0.30
N ASN A 191 37.31 -58.10 0.68
CA ASN A 191 38.63 -57.56 0.97
C ASN A 191 39.37 -57.08 -0.31
N LYS A 192 39.79 -55.80 -0.35
CA LYS A 192 41.01 -55.40 -1.06
C LYS A 192 41.81 -54.43 -0.20
N ARG A 193 42.81 -54.99 0.50
CA ARG A 193 43.99 -54.28 1.00
C ARG A 193 44.75 -53.67 -0.19
N TYR A 194 45.20 -52.43 -0.06
CA TYR A 194 46.58 -52.00 -0.38
C TYR A 194 46.80 -50.65 0.31
N VAL A 195 47.27 -50.68 1.56
CA VAL A 195 48.65 -50.31 1.97
C VAL A 195 49.13 -48.98 1.41
N ARG A 196 49.05 -47.98 2.30
CA ARG A 196 49.79 -46.72 2.32
C ARG A 196 51.30 -47.01 2.41
N ARG A 197 52.13 -46.37 1.57
CA ARG A 197 53.52 -46.07 1.94
C ARG A 197 53.91 -44.67 1.50
N SER A 198 54.00 -43.81 2.50
CA SER A 198 54.75 -42.56 2.52
C SER A 198 56.26 -42.78 2.40
N ARG A 199 56.96 -41.88 1.69
CA ARG A 199 58.25 -41.23 2.04
C ARG A 199 58.79 -40.56 0.75
N PHE A 200 58.95 -39.23 0.71
CA PHE A 200 60.01 -38.37 1.26
C PHE A 200 61.06 -38.00 0.20
N THR A 201 61.34 -36.68 0.10
CA THR A 201 62.58 -35.99 -0.36
C THR A 201 63.01 -36.13 -1.84
N ARG A 202 63.70 -35.18 -2.49
CA ARG A 202 64.03 -33.73 -2.35
C ARG A 202 64.91 -33.43 -3.58
N ALA A 203 64.86 -32.20 -4.10
CA ALA A 203 65.90 -31.50 -4.87
C ALA A 203 66.54 -32.19 -6.10
N SER A 204 66.38 -31.57 -7.27
CA SER A 204 67.42 -30.71 -7.88
C SER A 204 66.74 -29.76 -8.86
#